data_AF-A0A4R2RKS8-F1
#
_entry.id   AF-A0A4R2RKS8-F1
#
_cell.length_a   1.000
_cell.length_b   1.000
_cell.length_c   1.000
_cell.angle_alpha   90.00
_cell.angle_beta   90.00
_cell.angle_gamma   90.00
#
_symmetry.space_group_name_H-M   'P 1'
#
loop_
_entity.id
_entity.type
_entity.pdbx_description
1 polymer ?
#
loop_
_entity_poly.entity_id
_entity_poly.type
_entity_poly.pdbx_seq_one_letter_code
_entity_poly.pdbx_strand_id
1 'polypeptide(L)'
;MDAAKVRALVQATLEEFIEDWGLEAEIKPETRIVEDLEFDSIDVIQLTVAIESALGGRKLGFQDLLMRDGRYIDDLSLREVQDFVAAKIAA
;
A
#
# COMPACT_ATOMS: atom_id res chain seq x y z
N MET A 1 -11.75 -10.63 7.65
CA MET A 1 -10.98 -11.19 6.52
C MET A 1 -9.69 -11.77 7.10
N ASP A 2 -9.20 -12.92 6.62
CA ASP A 2 -7.92 -13.46 7.10
C ASP A 2 -6.74 -12.67 6.52
N ALA A 3 -5.57 -12.74 7.17
CA ALA A 3 -4.39 -11.95 6.78
C ALA A 3 -3.93 -12.25 5.35
N ALA A 4 -4.00 -13.51 4.90
CA ALA A 4 -3.58 -13.89 3.55
C ALA A 4 -4.44 -13.18 2.48
N LYS A 5 -5.76 -13.14 2.67
CA LYS A 5 -6.66 -12.39 1.79
C LYS A 5 -6.42 -10.88 1.82
N VAL A 6 -6.08 -10.31 2.98
CA VAL A 6 -5.70 -8.89 3.08
C VAL A 6 -4.45 -8.59 2.26
N ARG A 7 -3.41 -9.41 2.41
CA ARG A 7 -2.17 -9.21 1.65
C ARG A 7 -2.39 -9.33 0.14
N ALA A 8 -3.17 -10.32 -0.28
CA ALA A 8 -3.52 -10.51 -1.70
C ALA A 8 -4.34 -9.33 -2.25
N LEU A 9 -5.29 -8.78 -1.48
CA LEU A 9 -6.05 -7.61 -1.89
C LEU A 9 -5.14 -6.39 -2.05
N VAL A 10 -4.26 -6.12 -1.09
CA VAL A 10 -3.31 -4.98 -1.19
C VAL A 10 -2.40 -5.12 -2.39
N GLN A 11 -1.90 -6.33 -2.67
CA GLN A 11 -1.10 -6.61 -3.85
C GLN A 11 -1.89 -6.35 -5.15
N ALA A 12 -3.09 -6.92 -5.27
CA ALA A 12 -3.94 -6.73 -6.43
C ALA A 12 -4.29 -5.26 -6.65
N THR A 13 -4.56 -4.49 -5.58
CA THR A 13 -4.79 -3.05 -5.68
C THR A 13 -3.58 -2.29 -6.20
N LEU A 14 -2.36 -2.67 -5.79
CA LEU A 14 -1.14 -2.06 -6.33
C LEU A 14 -0.94 -2.44 -7.81
N GLU A 15 -1.16 -3.71 -8.18
CA GLU A 15 -1.07 -4.20 -9.55
C GLU A 15 -2.07 -3.49 -10.48
N GLU A 16 -3.32 -3.35 -10.06
CA GLU A 16 -4.34 -2.58 -10.79
C GLU A 16 -3.95 -1.11 -10.92
N PHE A 17 -3.43 -0.50 -9.84
CA PHE A 17 -3.05 0.91 -9.82
C PHE A 17 -1.90 1.22 -10.78
N ILE A 18 -0.89 0.36 -10.87
CA ILE A 18 0.23 0.54 -11.82
C ILE A 18 -0.18 0.21 -13.26
N GLU A 19 -1.06 -0.78 -13.45
CA GLU A 19 -1.59 -1.13 -14.78
C GLU A 19 -2.42 0.01 -15.36
N ASP A 20 -3.26 0.67 -14.54
CA ASP A 20 -4.01 1.87 -14.92
C ASP A 20 -3.10 3.00 -15.42
N TRP A 21 -1.83 3.02 -15.01
CA TRP A 21 -0.82 4.00 -15.42
C TRP A 21 0.08 3.51 -16.55
N GLY A 22 -0.17 2.29 -17.05
CA GLY A 22 0.59 1.68 -18.14
C GLY A 22 1.98 1.19 -17.72
N LEU A 23 2.21 0.95 -16.43
CA LEU A 23 3.45 0.39 -15.91
C LEU A 23 3.35 -1.15 -15.87
N GLU A 24 4.28 -1.81 -16.55
CA GLU A 24 4.45 -3.26 -16.46
C GLU A 24 5.62 -3.58 -15.53
N ALA A 25 5.32 -3.85 -14.25
CA ALA A 25 6.32 -4.22 -13.25
C ALA A 25 5.95 -5.53 -12.55
N GLU A 26 6.96 -6.37 -12.26
CA GLU A 26 6.76 -7.56 -11.42
C GLU A 26 6.75 -7.14 -9.95
N ILE A 27 5.57 -7.19 -9.34
CA ILE A 27 5.38 -6.80 -7.94
C ILE A 27 5.69 -7.96 -7.00
N LYS A 28 6.64 -7.73 -6.08
CA LYS A 28 7.06 -8.67 -5.03
C LYS A 28 6.87 -8.04 -3.65
N PRO A 29 6.80 -8.84 -2.57
CA PRO A 29 6.67 -8.30 -1.22
C PRO A 29 7.80 -7.33 -0.83
N GLU A 30 8.99 -7.51 -1.39
CA GLU A 30 10.17 -6.68 -1.14
C GLU A 30 10.22 -5.42 -2.02
N THR A 31 9.35 -5.32 -3.04
CA THR A 31 9.28 -4.16 -3.94
C THR A 31 9.03 -2.89 -3.14
N ARG A 32 9.91 -1.91 -3.35
CA ARG A 32 9.87 -0.57 -2.78
C ARG A 32 8.96 0.32 -3.61
N ILE A 33 7.98 0.96 -2.96
CA ILE A 33 6.97 1.74 -3.66
C ILE A 33 7.60 2.97 -4.33
N VAL A 34 8.49 3.68 -3.64
CA VAL A 34 9.13 4.88 -4.20
C VAL A 34 10.35 4.51 -5.04
N GLU A 35 11.26 3.69 -4.52
CA GLU A 35 12.52 3.39 -5.22
C GLU A 35 12.33 2.50 -6.46
N ASP A 36 11.50 1.44 -6.39
CA ASP A 36 11.37 0.49 -7.51
C ASP A 36 10.25 0.87 -8.50
N LEU A 37 9.18 1.52 -8.03
CA LEU A 37 8.04 1.91 -8.87
C LEU A 37 8.05 3.39 -9.27
N GLU A 38 9.03 4.15 -8.80
CA GLU A 38 9.20 5.59 -9.06
C GLU A 38 7.97 6.42 -8.64
N PHE A 39 7.21 5.95 -7.64
CA PHE A 39 6.06 6.70 -7.12
C PHE A 39 6.51 7.95 -6.40
N ASP A 40 5.82 9.05 -6.64
CA ASP A 40 5.97 10.25 -5.83
C ASP A 40 5.05 10.21 -4.58
N SER A 41 5.14 11.25 -3.75
CA SER A 41 4.33 11.32 -2.53
C SER A 41 2.82 11.37 -2.79
N ILE A 42 2.38 11.94 -3.91
CA ILE A 42 0.96 11.99 -4.30
C ILE A 42 0.50 10.59 -4.69
N ASP A 43 1.32 9.87 -5.43
CA ASP A 43 1.04 8.50 -5.89
C ASP A 43 0.88 7.55 -4.70
N VAL A 44 1.77 7.65 -3.70
CA VAL A 44 1.66 6.90 -2.45
C VAL A 44 0.34 7.20 -1.73
N ILE A 45 -0.05 8.47 -1.64
CA ILE A 45 -1.33 8.85 -1.01
C ILE A 45 -2.51 8.29 -1.79
N GLN A 46 -2.51 8.36 -3.13
CA GLN A 46 -3.56 7.79 -3.97
C GLN A 46 -3.67 6.27 -3.82
N LEU A 47 -2.53 5.57 -3.76
CA LEU A 47 -2.50 4.13 -3.47
C LEU A 47 -3.15 3.82 -2.11
N THR A 48 -2.86 4.60 -1.06
CA THR A 48 -3.51 4.38 0.25
C THR A 48 -5.04 4.54 0.17
N VAL A 49 -5.52 5.52 -0.60
CA VAL A 49 -6.96 5.74 -0.83
C VAL A 49 -7.57 4.59 -1.63
N ALA A 50 -6.87 4.08 -2.65
CA ALA A 50 -7.31 2.94 -3.44
C ALA A 50 -7.47 1.69 -2.56
N ILE A 51 -6.52 1.42 -1.65
CA ILE A 51 -6.59 0.30 -0.70
C ILE A 51 -7.79 0.46 0.25
N GLU A 52 -8.02 1.66 0.80
CA GLU A 52 -9.20 1.92 1.64
C GLU A 52 -10.50 1.71 0.87
N SER A 53 -10.55 2.14 -0.40
CA SER A 53 -11.69 1.96 -1.29
C SER A 53 -11.97 0.47 -1.56
N ALA A 54 -10.94 -0.30 -1.89
CA ALA A 54 -11.03 -1.76 -2.09
C ALA A 54 -11.50 -2.51 -0.84
N LEU A 55 -11.30 -1.93 0.35
CA LEU A 55 -11.78 -2.44 1.64
C LEU A 55 -13.15 -1.88 2.07
N GLY A 56 -13.91 -1.30 1.13
CA GLY A 56 -15.25 -0.78 1.39
C GLY A 56 -15.27 0.63 2.01
N GLY A 57 -14.22 1.42 1.81
CA GLY A 57 -14.12 2.80 2.26
C GLY A 57 -13.76 2.98 3.74
N ARG A 58 -13.32 1.90 4.42
CA ARG A 58 -12.89 1.98 5.83
C ARG A 58 -11.61 2.82 5.92
N LYS A 59 -11.62 3.82 6.82
CA LYS A 59 -10.42 4.57 7.18
C LYS A 59 -9.49 3.72 8.04
N LEU A 60 -8.27 3.46 7.56
CA LEU A 60 -7.26 2.63 8.25
C LEU A 60 -6.24 3.48 9.01
N GLY A 61 -6.16 4.77 8.72
CA GLY A 61 -5.23 5.68 9.36
C GLY A 61 -3.79 5.49 8.85
N PHE A 62 -3.61 5.47 7.53
CA PHE A 62 -2.30 5.32 6.88
C PHE A 62 -1.26 6.37 7.30
N GLN A 63 -1.68 7.48 7.91
CA GLN A 63 -0.76 8.42 8.56
C GLN A 63 0.15 7.72 9.57
N ASP A 64 -0.33 6.71 10.30
CA ASP A 64 0.48 5.94 11.27
C ASP A 64 1.58 5.11 10.57
N LEU A 65 1.39 4.77 9.29
CA LEU A 65 2.37 4.05 8.48
C LEU A 65 3.35 5.01 7.81
N LEU A 66 2.83 6.11 7.26
CA LEU A 66 3.60 7.10 6.50
C LEU A 66 4.44 8.02 7.41
N MET A 67 4.10 8.10 8.70
CA MET A 67 4.83 8.89 9.68
C MET A 67 5.44 8.01 10.78
N ARG A 68 6.76 8.13 10.98
CA ARG A 68 7.48 7.47 12.07
C ARG A 68 8.32 8.49 12.83
N ASP A 69 8.13 8.55 14.15
CA ASP A 69 8.80 9.52 15.04
C ASP A 69 8.68 10.98 14.57
N GLY A 70 7.51 11.34 14.03
CA GLY A 70 7.22 12.68 13.53
C GLY A 70 7.87 13.03 12.19
N ARG A 71 8.50 12.07 11.50
CA ARG A 71 9.06 12.23 10.15
C ARG A 71 8.29 11.39 9.14
N TYR A 72 8.17 11.91 7.92
CA TYR A 72 7.70 11.11 6.79
C TYR A 72 8.70 9.99 6.52
N ILE A 73 8.16 8.80 6.25
CA ILE A 73 8.93 7.68 5.73
C ILE A 73 9.24 7.95 4.26
N ASP A 74 10.51 7.84 3.89
CA ASP A 74 10.96 8.08 2.51
C ASP A 74 10.51 6.98 1.55
N ASP A 75 10.41 5.74 2.02
CA ASP A 75 9.98 4.60 1.21
C ASP A 75 9.45 3.43 2.04
N LEU A 76 8.52 2.67 1.46
CA LEU A 76 7.87 1.50 2.05
C LEU A 76 7.94 0.33 1.08
N SER A 77 8.24 -0.85 1.60
CA SER A 77 8.02 -2.09 0.86
C SER A 77 6.54 -2.46 0.80
N LEU A 78 6.13 -3.19 -0.23
CA LEU A 78 4.78 -3.75 -0.31
C LEU A 78 4.42 -4.57 0.93
N ARG A 79 5.38 -5.35 1.47
CA ARG A 79 5.17 -6.15 2.69
C ARG A 79 4.82 -5.28 3.89
N GLU A 80 5.47 -4.13 4.06
CA GLU A 80 5.16 -3.20 5.16
C GLU A 80 3.73 -2.66 5.06
N VAL A 81 3.28 -2.31 3.86
CA VAL A 81 1.88 -1.89 3.61
C VAL A 81 0.92 -3.03 3.90
N GLN A 82 1.19 -4.22 3.37
CA GLN A 82 0.40 -5.42 3.58
C GLN A 82 0.23 -5.76 5.07
N ASP A 83 1.32 -5.72 5.83
CA ASP A 83 1.32 -6.04 7.26
C ASP A 83 0.60 -4.97 8.08
N PHE A 84 0.73 -3.69 7.72
CA PHE A 84 -0.04 -2.61 8.33
C PHE A 84 -1.54 -2.80 8.14
N VAL A 85 -1.98 -3.06 6.90
CA VAL A 85 -3.42 -3.24 6.60
C VAL A 85 -3.94 -4.50 7.29
N ALA A 86 -3.19 -5.60 7.27
CA ALA A 86 -3.58 -6.83 7.96
C ALA A 86 -3.77 -6.61 9.47
N ALA A 87 -2.88 -5.85 10.11
CA ALA A 87 -2.99 -5.48 11.53
C ALA A 87 -4.24 -4.62 11.81
N LYS A 88 -4.54 -3.63 10.97
CA LYS A 88 -5.71 -2.75 11.13
C LYS A 88 -7.05 -3.47 10.90
N ILE A 89 -7.07 -4.52 10.08
CA ILE A 89 -8.27 -5.32 9.84
C ILE A 89 -8.50 -6.38 10.93
N ALA A 90 -7.43 -6.88 11.55
CA ALA A 90 -7.51 -7.83 12.66
C ALA A 90 -7.88 -7.18 14.01
N ALA A 91 -7.71 -5.86 14.13
CA ALA A 91 -8.11 -5.04 15.27
C ALA A 91 -9.58 -4.60 15.19
#